data_AF-A0A812DGE4-F1
#
_entry.id   AF-A0A812DGE4-F1
#
_cell.length_a   1.000
_cell.length_b   1.000
_cell.length_c   1.000
_cell.angle_alpha   90.00
_cell.angle_beta   90.00
_cell.angle_gamma   90.00
#
_symmetry.space_group_name_H-M   'P 1'
#
loop_
_entity.id
_entity.type
_entity.pdbx_description
1 polymer ?
#
loop_
_entity_poly.entity_id
_entity_poly.type
_entity_poly.pdbx_seq_one_letter_code
_entity_poly.pdbx_strand_id
1 'polypeptide(L)'
;MCSPLPLEYVHLLIEINLHLSLNNSFFLIIGTVNLSIYLSIYLSIYLSISCCSPQYMHTRTQDAMTYVRKYGRPDLFITFACYPKWYAIAKELKLMDVIQKGQVFGAASCRMHTIEWQKRGLPHAHILIWLCDKIEATEIDHLISAEIPDPSADPELYEIVTTNRIHGPCGSHYNYTSCDNSDGKCTRQYPRVFVSETITGCDGYPLHRRRSSAKGGFTAVVKGHQVDNRWIVPYCPLLTKAFNAHINVEYCHSVRSIKYVCIYINKGTIATPHRAAKNR
;
A
#
# COMPACT_ATOMS: atom_id res chain seq x y z
N MET A 1 14.34 -17.47 -16.52
CA MET A 1 15.03 -18.34 -15.54
C MET A 1 16.45 -17.81 -15.42
N CYS A 2 16.76 -17.05 -14.37
CA CYS A 2 18.14 -16.62 -14.09
C CYS A 2 18.69 -17.55 -13.01
N SER A 3 19.69 -18.35 -13.37
CA SER A 3 20.43 -19.21 -12.45
C SER A 3 21.23 -18.33 -11.48
N PRO A 4 21.28 -18.64 -10.17
CA PRO A 4 22.21 -17.97 -9.26
C PRO A 4 23.66 -18.34 -9.61
N LEU A 5 24.58 -17.39 -9.44
CA LEU A 5 26.02 -17.66 -9.50
C LEU A 5 26.37 -18.72 -8.43
N PRO A 6 27.18 -19.75 -8.76
CA PRO A 6 27.50 -20.83 -7.82
C PRO A 6 28.23 -20.30 -6.59
N LEU A 7 27.90 -20.85 -5.41
CA LEU A 7 28.45 -20.48 -4.09
C LEU A 7 29.99 -20.40 -4.03
N GLU A 8 30.68 -21.14 -4.92
CA GLU A 8 32.13 -21.17 -5.04
C GLU A 8 32.73 -19.78 -5.38
N TYR A 9 32.03 -18.95 -6.16
CA TYR A 9 32.50 -17.60 -6.49
C TYR A 9 32.41 -16.63 -5.30
N VAL A 10 31.47 -16.85 -4.38
CA VAL A 10 31.30 -16.03 -3.17
C VAL A 10 32.40 -16.36 -2.16
N HIS A 11 32.76 -17.64 -2.02
CA HIS A 11 33.88 -18.07 -1.17
C HIS A 11 35.24 -17.53 -1.67
N LEU A 12 35.47 -17.54 -2.98
CA LEU A 12 36.73 -17.03 -3.56
C LEU A 12 36.91 -15.52 -3.32
N LEU A 13 35.83 -14.73 -3.38
CA LEU A 13 35.87 -13.29 -3.10
C LEU A 13 36.05 -12.95 -1.60
N ILE A 14 35.65 -13.87 -0.71
CA ILE A 14 35.86 -13.77 0.74
C ILE A 14 37.33 -14.06 1.07
N GLU A 15 37.93 -15.11 0.51
CA GLU A 15 39.34 -15.45 0.75
C GLU A 15 40.30 -14.37 0.23
N ILE A 16 40.02 -13.80 -0.95
CA ILE A 16 40.85 -12.73 -1.52
C ILE A 16 40.83 -11.47 -0.62
N ASN A 17 39.70 -11.14 0.00
CA ASN A 17 39.61 -9.97 0.90
C ASN A 17 40.23 -10.22 2.28
N LEU A 18 40.11 -11.43 2.84
CA LEU A 18 40.77 -11.78 4.09
C LEU A 18 42.30 -11.75 3.96
N HIS A 19 42.83 -12.17 2.81
CA HIS A 19 44.27 -12.18 2.57
C HIS A 19 44.87 -10.77 2.43
N LEU A 20 44.08 -9.79 1.98
CA LEU A 20 44.48 -8.39 1.85
C LEU A 20 44.36 -7.61 3.18
N SER A 21 43.57 -8.09 4.14
CA SER A 21 43.35 -7.46 5.45
C SER A 21 44.49 -7.68 6.46
N LEU A 22 45.37 -8.67 6.24
CA LEU A 22 46.39 -9.05 7.23
C LEU A 22 47.69 -8.22 7.13
N ASN A 23 47.84 -7.36 6.13
CA ASN A 23 49.05 -6.55 5.92
C ASN A 23 48.74 -5.04 5.97
N ASN A 24 49.18 -4.41 7.07
CA ASN A 24 49.31 -2.98 7.33
C ASN A 24 48.22 -2.27 8.16
N SER A 25 48.70 -1.72 9.28
CA SER A 25 48.01 -1.04 10.38
C SER A 25 47.40 0.34 10.03
N PHE A 26 47.17 0.65 8.76
CA PHE A 26 46.63 1.93 8.29
C PHE A 26 45.10 1.91 8.05
N PHE A 27 44.45 0.76 8.29
CA PHE A 27 43.06 0.50 7.85
C PHE A 27 41.97 0.68 8.92
N LEU A 28 42.28 1.01 10.18
CA LEU A 28 41.27 0.98 11.25
C LEU A 28 40.12 2.00 11.11
N ILE A 29 40.35 3.14 10.44
CA ILE A 29 39.30 4.17 10.24
C ILE A 29 38.52 3.95 8.92
N ILE A 30 39.17 3.39 7.89
CA ILE A 30 38.53 3.03 6.62
C ILE A 30 37.73 1.72 6.77
N GLY A 31 38.16 0.82 7.67
CA GLY A 31 37.53 -0.47 7.95
C GLY A 31 36.16 -0.37 8.60
N THR A 32 35.90 0.61 9.48
CA THR A 32 34.59 0.76 10.14
C THR A 32 33.51 1.31 9.21
N VAL A 33 33.87 2.24 8.33
CA VAL A 33 32.97 2.80 7.30
C VAL A 33 32.68 1.74 6.23
N ASN A 34 33.70 0.98 5.79
CA ASN A 34 33.51 -0.13 4.87
C ASN A 34 32.74 -1.30 5.49
N LEU A 35 32.94 -1.63 6.77
CA LEU A 35 32.19 -2.69 7.44
C LEU A 35 30.72 -2.32 7.62
N SER A 36 30.40 -1.05 7.92
CA SER A 36 29.01 -0.59 8.01
C SER A 36 28.30 -0.64 6.65
N ILE A 37 28.97 -0.21 5.58
CA ILE A 37 28.45 -0.29 4.22
C ILE A 37 28.34 -1.76 3.76
N TYR A 38 29.34 -2.58 4.04
CA TYR A 38 29.36 -4.00 3.70
C TYR A 38 28.30 -4.78 4.48
N LEU A 39 28.11 -4.50 5.77
CA LEU A 39 27.05 -5.10 6.59
C LEU A 39 25.67 -4.62 6.13
N SER A 40 25.52 -3.36 5.71
CA SER A 40 24.27 -2.84 5.13
C SER A 40 23.94 -3.49 3.80
N ILE A 41 24.93 -3.64 2.91
CA ILE A 41 24.78 -4.32 1.62
C ILE A 41 24.52 -5.82 1.83
N TYR A 42 25.26 -6.48 2.72
CA TYR A 42 25.09 -7.89 3.06
C TYR A 42 23.73 -8.13 3.70
N LEU A 43 23.31 -7.30 4.66
CA LEU A 43 21.99 -7.39 5.29
C LEU A 43 20.88 -7.11 4.26
N SER A 44 21.07 -6.16 3.36
CA SER A 44 20.12 -5.88 2.27
C SER A 44 20.02 -7.05 1.28
N ILE A 45 21.14 -7.65 0.89
CA ILE A 45 21.19 -8.83 0.01
C ILE A 45 20.60 -10.05 0.72
N TYR A 46 20.98 -10.29 1.96
CA TYR A 46 20.47 -11.38 2.79
C TYR A 46 18.97 -11.25 3.05
N LEU A 47 18.46 -10.06 3.42
CA LEU A 47 17.03 -9.80 3.52
C LEU A 47 16.34 -9.99 2.17
N SER A 48 16.93 -9.54 1.06
CA SER A 48 16.33 -9.69 -0.27
C SER A 48 16.23 -11.16 -0.68
N ILE A 49 17.26 -11.97 -0.41
CA ILE A 49 17.27 -13.41 -0.68
C ILE A 49 16.32 -14.15 0.27
N SER A 50 16.32 -13.80 1.56
CA SER A 50 15.44 -14.39 2.57
C SER A 50 13.97 -14.09 2.28
N CYS A 51 13.63 -12.84 1.97
CA CYS A 51 12.27 -12.41 1.64
C CYS A 51 11.76 -12.97 0.30
N CYS A 52 12.66 -13.41 -0.58
CA CYS A 52 12.32 -14.08 -1.83
C CYS A 52 12.46 -15.61 -1.75
N SER A 53 12.82 -16.17 -0.59
CA SER A 53 13.03 -17.61 -0.44
C SER A 53 11.70 -18.38 -0.48
N PRO A 54 11.69 -19.60 -1.06
CA PRO A 54 10.50 -20.45 -1.04
C PRO A 54 9.97 -20.71 0.37
N GLN A 55 10.87 -20.88 1.36
CA GLN A 55 10.47 -21.07 2.75
C GLN A 55 9.79 -19.83 3.33
N TYR A 56 10.32 -18.63 3.09
CA TYR A 56 9.70 -17.40 3.56
C TYR A 56 8.32 -17.16 2.94
N MET A 57 8.21 -17.34 1.62
CA MET A 57 6.94 -17.23 0.91
C MET A 57 5.91 -18.26 1.40
N HIS A 58 6.36 -19.49 1.69
CA HIS A 58 5.53 -20.53 2.26
C HIS A 58 5.01 -20.15 3.66
N THR A 59 5.88 -19.65 4.55
CA THR A 59 5.47 -19.18 5.89
C THR A 59 4.45 -18.04 5.79
N ARG A 60 4.67 -17.03 4.94
CA ARG A 60 3.71 -15.94 4.74
C ARG A 60 2.37 -16.42 4.23
N THR A 61 2.40 -17.40 3.34
CA THR A 61 1.19 -18.04 2.81
C THR A 61 0.46 -18.76 3.93
N GLN A 62 1.15 -19.55 4.76
CA GLN A 62 0.56 -20.22 5.91
C GLN A 62 -0.03 -19.24 6.93
N ASP A 63 0.67 -18.16 7.25
CA ASP A 63 0.18 -17.10 8.13
C ASP A 63 -1.11 -16.50 7.56
N ALA A 64 -1.04 -15.98 6.34
CA ALA A 64 -2.16 -15.36 5.66
C ALA A 64 -3.39 -16.28 5.60
N MET A 65 -3.18 -17.56 5.25
CA MET A 65 -4.24 -18.56 5.21
C MET A 65 -4.77 -18.89 6.60
N THR A 66 -3.96 -18.81 7.66
CA THR A 66 -4.42 -18.99 9.04
C THR A 66 -5.37 -17.86 9.45
N TYR A 67 -5.04 -16.61 9.10
CA TYR A 67 -5.92 -15.46 9.35
C TYR A 67 -7.22 -15.58 8.55
N VAL A 68 -7.14 -15.90 7.26
CA VAL A 68 -8.33 -16.07 6.40
C VAL A 68 -9.21 -17.22 6.88
N ARG A 69 -8.64 -18.35 7.30
CA ARG A 69 -9.39 -19.48 7.87
C ARG A 69 -10.10 -19.10 9.16
N LYS A 70 -9.47 -18.28 10.00
CA LYS A 70 -9.99 -17.93 11.32
C LYS A 70 -11.01 -16.79 11.31
N TYR A 71 -10.75 -15.75 10.52
CA TYR A 71 -11.54 -14.51 10.53
C TYR A 71 -12.31 -14.28 9.22
N GLY A 72 -12.17 -15.19 8.25
CA GLY A 72 -12.77 -15.05 6.92
C GLY A 72 -12.04 -14.01 6.07
N ARG A 73 -12.78 -13.39 5.14
CA ARG A 73 -12.23 -12.31 4.31
C ARG A 73 -11.93 -11.06 5.15
N PRO A 74 -10.91 -10.27 4.78
CA PRO A 74 -10.72 -8.93 5.35
C PRO A 74 -11.92 -8.04 5.01
N ASP A 75 -12.11 -6.99 5.80
CA ASP A 75 -13.15 -5.98 5.62
C ASP A 75 -12.64 -4.74 4.90
N LEU A 76 -11.38 -4.38 5.14
CA LEU A 76 -10.74 -3.22 4.50
C LEU A 76 -9.35 -3.58 3.98
N PHE A 77 -9.01 -2.98 2.85
CA PHE A 77 -7.66 -2.92 2.33
C PHE A 77 -7.22 -1.46 2.23
N ILE A 78 -6.20 -1.10 3.00
CA ILE A 78 -5.68 0.27 3.08
C ILE A 78 -4.30 0.29 2.45
N THR A 79 -4.05 1.31 1.64
CA THR A 79 -2.75 1.55 1.04
C THR A 79 -2.30 2.97 1.31
N PHE A 80 -1.11 3.10 1.87
CA PHE A 80 -0.54 4.38 2.27
C PHE A 80 0.86 4.54 1.67
N ALA A 81 1.07 5.64 0.95
CA ALA A 81 2.40 6.06 0.49
C ALA A 81 2.83 7.28 1.29
N CYS A 82 3.98 7.18 1.96
CA CYS A 82 4.55 8.31 2.67
C CYS A 82 5.55 9.07 1.79
N TYR A 83 5.35 10.38 1.69
CA TYR A 83 6.39 11.35 1.38
C TYR A 83 6.58 12.27 2.60
N PRO A 84 7.81 12.63 3.05
CA PRO A 84 9.15 12.15 2.70
C PRO A 84 9.68 10.98 3.57
N LYS A 85 10.79 10.36 3.12
CA LYS A 85 11.35 9.06 3.57
C LYS A 85 11.59 8.87 5.07
N TRP A 86 11.92 9.93 5.81
CA TRP A 86 12.51 9.82 7.15
C TRP A 86 11.52 9.89 8.33
N TYR A 87 10.22 10.11 8.06
CA TYR A 87 9.14 9.99 9.06
C TYR A 87 8.14 8.87 8.78
N ALA A 88 8.35 8.09 7.72
CA ALA A 88 7.33 7.20 7.21
C ALA A 88 6.92 6.09 8.20
N ILE A 89 7.90 5.48 8.87
CA ILE A 89 7.63 4.42 9.86
C ILE A 89 6.85 5.00 11.06
N ALA A 90 7.23 6.18 11.54
CA ALA A 90 6.52 6.85 12.64
C ALA A 90 5.10 7.27 12.24
N LYS A 91 4.90 7.78 11.02
CA LYS A 91 3.56 8.08 10.48
C LYS A 91 2.72 6.82 10.31
N GLU A 92 3.31 5.72 9.86
CA GLU A 92 2.60 4.44 9.76
C GLU A 92 2.18 3.93 11.13
N LEU A 93 3.07 3.92 12.13
CA LEU A 93 2.72 3.52 13.49
C LEU A 93 1.58 4.38 14.04
N LYS A 94 1.61 5.69 13.79
CA LYS A 94 0.50 6.60 14.14
C LYS A 94 -0.78 6.29 13.37
N LEU A 95 -0.70 5.99 12.07
CA LEU A 95 -1.86 5.58 11.27
C LEU A 95 -2.51 4.33 11.86
N MET A 96 -1.69 3.36 12.26
CA MET A 96 -2.18 2.14 12.89
C MET A 96 -2.79 2.41 14.26
N ASP A 97 -2.22 3.31 15.05
CA ASP A 97 -2.81 3.73 16.32
C ASP A 97 -4.14 4.44 16.12
N VAL A 98 -4.26 5.35 15.15
CA VAL A 98 -5.52 6.04 14.85
C VAL A 98 -6.58 5.05 14.39
N ILE A 99 -6.24 4.12 13.49
CA ILE A 99 -7.16 3.09 13.02
C ILE A 99 -7.62 2.17 14.17
N GLN A 100 -6.69 1.70 15.00
CA GLN A 100 -6.98 0.67 16.01
C GLN A 100 -7.49 1.24 17.34
N LYS A 101 -6.80 2.22 17.90
CA LYS A 101 -7.15 2.85 19.18
C LYS A 101 -8.26 3.87 19.00
N GLY A 102 -8.19 4.63 17.90
CA GLY A 102 -9.24 5.58 17.54
C GLY A 102 -10.48 4.94 16.91
N GLN A 103 -10.42 3.64 16.58
CA GLN A 103 -11.54 2.85 16.03
C GLN A 103 -12.25 3.55 14.86
N VAL A 104 -11.49 4.17 13.96
CA VAL A 104 -12.03 4.94 12.81
C VAL A 104 -13.01 4.14 11.96
N PHE A 105 -12.80 2.82 11.85
CA PHE A 105 -13.67 1.90 11.12
C PHE A 105 -14.39 0.91 12.05
N GLY A 106 -14.40 1.16 13.36
CA GLY A 106 -14.82 0.20 14.38
C GLY A 106 -13.68 -0.64 14.97
N ALA A 107 -14.03 -1.50 15.92
CA ALA A 107 -13.05 -2.35 16.60
C ALA A 107 -12.43 -3.38 15.65
N ALA A 108 -11.10 -3.47 15.61
CA ALA A 108 -10.40 -4.45 14.80
C ALA A 108 -10.16 -5.76 15.56
N SER A 109 -10.66 -6.89 15.03
CA SER A 109 -10.35 -8.23 15.52
C SER A 109 -8.89 -8.60 15.26
N CYS A 110 -8.37 -8.28 14.07
CA CYS A 110 -6.97 -8.44 13.73
C CYS A 110 -6.57 -7.58 12.52
N ARG A 111 -5.26 -7.49 12.29
CA ARG A 111 -4.69 -6.84 11.11
C ARG A 111 -3.46 -7.58 10.59
N MET A 112 -3.22 -7.42 9.30
CA MET A 112 -1.96 -7.77 8.66
C MET A 112 -1.45 -6.56 7.89
N HIS A 113 -0.14 -6.33 7.89
CA HIS A 113 0.43 -5.28 7.04
C HIS A 113 1.80 -5.67 6.52
N THR A 114 2.16 -5.09 5.39
CA THR A 114 3.50 -5.20 4.82
C THR A 114 3.95 -3.86 4.26
N ILE A 115 5.25 -3.60 4.34
CA ILE A 115 5.87 -2.40 3.81
C ILE A 115 6.73 -2.80 2.61
N GLU A 116 6.39 -2.24 1.45
CA GLU A 116 7.17 -2.35 0.22
C GLU A 116 7.92 -1.03 -0.03
N TRP A 117 9.21 -1.11 -0.35
CA TRP A 117 9.96 0.05 -0.83
C TRP A 117 9.77 0.19 -2.33
N GLN A 118 8.97 1.17 -2.75
CA GLN A 118 8.74 1.43 -4.18
C GLN A 118 10.00 1.99 -4.86
N LYS A 119 10.05 1.88 -6.20
CA LYS A 119 11.09 2.54 -7.03
C LYS A 119 11.22 4.00 -6.59
N ARG A 120 12.44 4.45 -6.25
CA ARG A 120 12.81 5.72 -5.60
C ARG A 120 12.86 5.70 -4.06
N GLY A 121 12.64 4.55 -3.42
CA GLY A 121 12.83 4.33 -1.99
C GLY A 121 11.71 4.92 -1.12
N LEU A 122 10.48 4.92 -1.63
CA LEU A 122 9.33 5.40 -0.87
C LEU A 122 8.63 4.21 -0.22
N PRO A 123 8.42 4.22 1.10
CA PRO A 123 7.72 3.16 1.78
C PRO A 123 6.23 3.22 1.43
N HIS A 124 5.71 2.05 1.10
CA HIS A 124 4.34 1.82 0.72
C HIS A 124 3.76 0.73 1.61
N ALA A 125 2.89 1.14 2.52
CA ALA A 125 2.22 0.21 3.42
C ALA A 125 0.97 -0.36 2.75
N HIS A 126 0.83 -1.67 2.82
CA HIS A 126 -0.36 -2.42 2.45
C HIS A 126 -0.92 -3.04 3.72
N ILE A 127 -2.12 -2.63 4.13
CA ILE A 127 -2.73 -2.99 5.41
C ILE A 127 -4.07 -3.67 5.13
N LEU A 128 -4.30 -4.81 5.78
CA LEU A 128 -5.55 -5.55 5.80
C LEU A 128 -6.12 -5.52 7.21
N ILE A 129 -7.42 -5.26 7.32
CA ILE A 129 -8.14 -5.16 8.60
C ILE A 129 -9.33 -6.11 8.59
N TRP A 130 -9.48 -6.85 9.68
CA TRP A 130 -10.69 -7.59 10.02
C TRP A 130 -11.34 -6.89 11.21
N LEU A 131 -12.58 -6.46 11.02
CA LEU A 131 -13.37 -5.78 12.04
C LEU A 131 -14.14 -6.80 12.88
N CYS A 132 -14.41 -6.47 14.14
CA CYS A 132 -15.29 -7.25 15.01
C CYS A 132 -16.72 -7.21 14.47
N ASP A 133 -17.19 -6.01 14.17
CA ASP A 133 -18.50 -5.75 13.58
C ASP A 133 -18.32 -5.36 12.11
N LYS A 134 -19.19 -5.87 11.24
CA LYS A 134 -19.11 -5.58 9.80
C LYS A 134 -19.64 -4.18 9.54
N ILE A 135 -18.99 -3.48 8.61
CA ILE A 135 -19.49 -2.19 8.09
C ILE A 135 -20.75 -2.49 7.26
N GLU A 136 -21.86 -1.87 7.65
CA GLU A 136 -23.11 -1.96 6.92
C GLU A 136 -23.03 -1.15 5.62
N ALA A 137 -23.78 -1.57 4.59
CA ALA A 137 -23.71 -0.93 3.27
C ALA A 137 -24.00 0.59 3.32
N THR A 138 -24.90 1.00 4.22
CA THR A 138 -25.28 2.40 4.44
C THR A 138 -24.17 3.24 5.08
N GLU A 139 -23.20 2.62 5.73
CA GLU A 139 -22.11 3.32 6.43
C GLU A 139 -20.90 3.57 5.52
N ILE A 140 -20.79 2.84 4.41
CA ILE A 140 -19.60 2.88 3.54
C ILE A 140 -19.35 4.29 3.01
N ASP A 141 -20.39 4.99 2.55
CA ASP A 141 -20.27 6.33 1.97
C ASP A 141 -19.92 7.42 3.01
N HIS A 142 -20.05 7.12 4.30
CA HIS A 142 -19.59 7.98 5.39
C HIS A 142 -18.10 7.76 5.72
N LEU A 143 -17.60 6.53 5.51
CA LEU A 143 -16.23 6.15 5.84
C LEU A 143 -15.27 6.32 4.66
N ILE A 144 -15.75 6.07 3.44
CA ILE A 144 -14.97 6.00 2.20
C ILE A 144 -15.64 6.88 1.15
N SER A 145 -14.86 7.82 0.60
CA SER A 145 -15.26 8.66 -0.51
C SER A 145 -14.44 8.31 -1.75
N ALA A 146 -15.08 8.36 -2.91
CA ALA A 146 -14.40 8.34 -4.20
C ALA A 146 -14.77 9.58 -5.04
N GLU A 147 -15.03 10.70 -4.36
CA GLU A 147 -15.42 11.98 -4.95
C GLU A 147 -14.39 13.07 -4.64
N ILE A 148 -14.29 14.05 -5.55
CA ILE A 148 -13.64 15.33 -5.33
C ILE A 148 -14.44 16.06 -4.24
N PRO A 149 -13.81 16.48 -3.13
CA PRO A 149 -14.45 17.23 -2.06
C PRO A 149 -15.05 18.55 -2.57
N ASP A 150 -15.98 19.11 -1.81
CA ASP A 150 -16.47 20.46 -2.08
C ASP A 150 -15.35 21.48 -1.73
N PRO A 151 -14.84 22.26 -2.70
CA PRO A 151 -13.77 23.22 -2.45
C PRO A 151 -14.20 24.38 -1.53
N SER A 152 -15.50 24.63 -1.37
CA SER A 152 -16.02 25.68 -0.48
C SER A 152 -16.22 25.16 0.93
N ALA A 153 -16.69 23.92 1.08
CA ALA A 153 -16.98 23.34 2.40
C ALA A 153 -15.73 22.75 3.08
N ASP A 154 -14.82 22.13 2.31
CA ASP A 154 -13.58 21.56 2.82
C ASP A 154 -12.40 21.81 1.85
N PRO A 155 -11.91 23.06 1.78
CA PRO A 155 -10.81 23.45 0.88
C PRO A 155 -9.52 22.66 1.15
N GLU A 156 -9.25 22.31 2.41
CA GLU A 156 -8.07 21.53 2.80
C GLU A 156 -8.13 20.12 2.22
N LEU A 157 -9.24 19.40 2.42
CA LEU A 157 -9.39 18.06 1.86
C LEU A 157 -9.40 18.11 0.32
N TYR A 158 -10.05 19.12 -0.27
CA TYR A 158 -10.01 19.35 -1.71
C TYR A 158 -8.58 19.44 -2.21
N GLU A 159 -7.76 20.31 -1.62
CA GLU A 159 -6.35 20.49 -2.01
C GLU A 159 -5.56 19.17 -1.91
N ILE A 160 -5.70 18.43 -0.80
CA ILE A 160 -5.01 17.15 -0.60
C ILE A 160 -5.40 16.15 -1.69
N VAL A 161 -6.70 15.99 -1.96
CA VAL A 161 -7.22 15.03 -2.93
C VAL A 161 -6.88 15.43 -4.36
N THR A 162 -6.94 16.72 -4.72
CA THR A 162 -6.63 17.16 -6.09
C THR A 162 -5.15 17.15 -6.40
N THR A 163 -4.30 17.32 -5.38
CA THR A 163 -2.84 17.30 -5.54
C THR A 163 -2.27 15.88 -5.53
N ASN A 164 -2.94 14.94 -4.85
CA ASN A 164 -2.39 13.61 -4.60
C ASN A 164 -3.30 12.50 -5.13
N ARG A 165 -2.69 11.52 -5.81
CA ARG A 165 -3.27 10.19 -6.07
C ARG A 165 -4.64 10.16 -6.78
N ILE A 166 -5.05 11.23 -7.45
CA ILE A 166 -5.99 11.12 -8.57
C ILE A 166 -5.36 10.16 -9.59
N HIS A 167 -6.13 9.19 -10.04
CA HIS A 167 -5.67 8.38 -11.15
C HIS A 167 -5.51 9.30 -12.35
N GLY A 168 -4.26 9.58 -12.73
CA GLY A 168 -3.99 10.53 -13.81
C GLY A 168 -4.77 10.11 -15.05
N PRO A 169 -5.41 11.05 -15.77
CA PRO A 169 -6.15 10.71 -16.97
C PRO A 169 -5.25 9.90 -17.91
N CYS A 170 -5.62 8.65 -18.15
CA CYS A 170 -4.90 7.70 -19.00
C CYS A 170 -5.86 6.96 -19.92
N GLY A 171 -5.30 6.30 -20.93
CA GLY A 171 -5.99 5.79 -22.10
C GLY A 171 -5.60 6.58 -23.34
N SER A 172 -5.93 6.04 -24.51
CA SER A 172 -5.56 6.57 -25.83
C SER A 172 -5.88 8.05 -26.08
N HIS A 173 -6.84 8.62 -25.35
CA HIS A 173 -7.23 10.03 -25.44
C HIS A 173 -6.31 10.99 -24.66
N TYR A 174 -5.41 10.48 -23.83
CA TYR A 174 -4.50 11.26 -23.00
C TYR A 174 -3.04 10.90 -23.30
N ASN A 175 -2.14 11.88 -23.27
CA ASN A 175 -0.70 11.67 -23.52
C ASN A 175 0.03 10.91 -22.39
N TYR A 176 -0.70 10.20 -21.53
CA TYR A 176 -0.19 9.47 -20.38
C TYR A 176 -0.57 7.99 -20.50
N THR A 177 0.40 7.14 -20.86
CA THR A 177 0.16 5.71 -21.12
C THR A 177 0.68 4.78 -20.02
N SER A 178 1.15 5.31 -18.89
CA SER A 178 1.81 4.51 -17.83
C SER A 178 0.94 3.40 -17.23
N CYS A 179 -0.38 3.50 -17.36
CA CYS A 179 -1.36 2.52 -16.91
C CYS A 179 -2.02 1.72 -18.04
N ASP A 180 -1.70 2.01 -19.29
CA ASP A 180 -2.47 1.48 -20.42
C ASP A 180 -1.98 0.10 -20.84
N ASN A 181 -2.92 -0.75 -21.25
CA ASN A 181 -2.60 -1.99 -21.92
C ASN A 181 -2.27 -1.71 -23.40
N SER A 182 -1.90 -2.76 -24.14
CA SER A 182 -1.64 -2.70 -25.58
C SER A 182 -2.79 -2.10 -26.39
N ASP A 183 -4.02 -2.17 -25.88
CA ASP A 183 -5.24 -1.70 -26.54
C ASP A 183 -5.58 -0.25 -26.17
N GLY A 184 -4.70 0.46 -25.46
CA GLY A 184 -4.94 1.83 -25.01
C GLY A 184 -6.00 1.97 -23.91
N LYS A 185 -6.34 0.87 -23.23
CA LYS A 185 -7.25 0.84 -22.07
C LYS A 185 -6.48 0.82 -20.76
N CYS A 186 -6.93 1.60 -19.79
CA CYS A 186 -6.33 1.59 -18.46
C CYS A 186 -6.45 0.20 -17.79
N THR A 187 -5.32 -0.40 -17.43
CA THR A 187 -5.22 -1.66 -16.69
C THR A 187 -5.85 -1.58 -15.29
N ARG A 188 -6.03 -0.37 -14.77
CA ARG A 188 -6.71 -0.08 -13.50
C ARG A 188 -8.19 0.25 -13.67
N GLN A 189 -8.72 0.13 -14.90
CA GLN A 189 -10.14 0.30 -15.26
C GLN A 189 -10.70 1.69 -14.93
N TYR A 190 -9.89 2.72 -15.15
CA TYR A 190 -10.35 4.10 -15.16
C TYR A 190 -10.66 4.55 -16.60
N PRO A 191 -11.60 5.49 -16.80
CA PRO A 191 -12.47 6.10 -15.78
C PRO A 191 -13.50 5.11 -15.23
N ARG A 192 -13.89 5.27 -13.95
CA ARG A 192 -14.96 4.48 -13.32
C ARG A 192 -16.34 4.95 -13.77
N VAL A 193 -17.37 4.14 -13.50
CA VAL A 193 -18.77 4.52 -13.76
C VAL A 193 -19.29 5.47 -12.68
N PHE A 194 -20.24 6.34 -13.04
CA PHE A 194 -20.98 7.13 -12.06
C PHE A 194 -22.05 6.28 -11.38
N VAL A 195 -22.14 6.36 -10.06
CA VAL A 195 -23.15 5.71 -9.24
C VAL A 195 -23.54 6.63 -8.09
N SER A 196 -24.83 6.71 -7.77
CA SER A 196 -25.37 7.64 -6.77
C SER A 196 -25.13 7.23 -5.32
N GLU A 197 -24.86 5.94 -5.10
CA GLU A 197 -24.57 5.32 -3.80
C GLU A 197 -23.59 4.16 -4.01
N THR A 198 -22.88 3.76 -2.96
CA THR A 198 -21.99 2.60 -3.06
C THR A 198 -22.79 1.32 -3.25
N ILE A 199 -22.43 0.52 -4.26
CA ILE A 199 -23.09 -0.76 -4.57
C ILE A 199 -22.18 -1.91 -4.13
N THR A 200 -22.68 -2.73 -3.20
CA THR A 200 -22.08 -3.98 -2.73
C THR A 200 -22.96 -5.16 -3.13
N GLY A 201 -22.38 -6.29 -3.54
CA GLY A 201 -23.15 -7.54 -3.75
C GLY A 201 -22.97 -8.21 -5.13
N CYS A 202 -22.35 -7.55 -6.09
CA CYS A 202 -21.83 -8.24 -7.27
C CYS A 202 -20.55 -9.01 -6.86
N ASP A 203 -20.23 -10.16 -7.46
CA ASP A 203 -19.00 -10.94 -7.22
C ASP A 203 -17.66 -10.19 -7.50
N GLY A 204 -17.72 -8.86 -7.61
CA GLY A 204 -16.65 -7.90 -7.84
C GLY A 204 -16.24 -7.07 -6.62
N TYR A 205 -15.43 -6.06 -6.88
CA TYR A 205 -15.15 -4.99 -5.91
C TYR A 205 -16.38 -4.08 -5.81
N PRO A 206 -16.62 -3.45 -4.64
CA PRO A 206 -17.67 -2.45 -4.50
C PRO A 206 -17.53 -1.34 -5.53
N LEU A 207 -18.66 -0.91 -6.09
CA LEU A 207 -18.70 0.31 -6.89
C LEU A 207 -18.95 1.48 -5.96
N HIS A 208 -17.89 2.19 -5.58
CA HIS A 208 -18.01 3.35 -4.72
C HIS A 208 -18.80 4.48 -5.35
N ARG A 209 -19.58 5.20 -4.53
CA ARG A 209 -20.33 6.40 -4.92
C ARG A 209 -19.47 7.42 -5.66
N ARG A 210 -19.94 7.80 -6.84
CA ARG A 210 -19.31 8.79 -7.75
C ARG A 210 -20.42 9.57 -8.46
N ARG A 211 -20.75 10.75 -7.97
CA ARG A 211 -21.76 11.63 -8.61
C ARG A 211 -21.16 12.38 -9.78
N SER A 212 -21.96 12.58 -10.82
CA SER A 212 -21.64 13.48 -11.93
C SER A 212 -21.88 14.93 -11.52
N SER A 213 -21.39 15.90 -12.31
CA SER A 213 -21.62 17.32 -12.05
C SER A 213 -23.10 17.70 -12.04
N ALA A 214 -23.92 17.08 -12.88
CA ALA A 214 -25.38 17.26 -12.86
C ALA A 214 -26.06 16.75 -11.56
N LYS A 215 -25.36 15.93 -10.77
CA LYS A 215 -25.82 15.39 -9.48
C LYS A 215 -24.98 15.91 -8.31
N GLY A 216 -24.34 17.07 -8.45
CA GLY A 216 -23.55 17.72 -7.38
C GLY A 216 -22.14 17.17 -7.19
N GLY A 217 -21.58 16.47 -8.18
CA GLY A 217 -20.17 16.09 -8.20
C GLY A 217 -19.26 17.23 -8.67
N PHE A 218 -18.09 17.38 -8.06
CA PHE A 218 -17.13 18.41 -8.43
C PHE A 218 -16.18 17.94 -9.55
N THR A 219 -15.50 18.91 -10.16
CA THR A 219 -14.42 18.69 -11.12
C THR A 219 -13.17 19.42 -10.68
N ALA A 220 -12.00 18.92 -11.06
CA ALA A 220 -10.72 19.56 -10.79
C ALA A 220 -9.86 19.59 -12.06
N VAL A 221 -8.83 20.45 -12.09
CA VAL A 221 -7.84 20.45 -13.17
C VAL A 221 -6.58 19.75 -12.66
N VAL A 222 -6.20 18.65 -13.31
CA VAL A 222 -5.01 17.86 -12.97
C VAL A 222 -4.13 17.79 -14.20
N LYS A 223 -2.90 18.29 -14.08
CA LYS A 223 -1.90 18.32 -15.18
C LYS A 223 -2.45 18.92 -16.48
N GLY A 224 -3.27 19.98 -16.38
CA GLY A 224 -3.87 20.65 -17.54
C GLY A 224 -5.12 19.98 -18.11
N HIS A 225 -5.60 18.88 -17.53
CA HIS A 225 -6.83 18.20 -17.94
C HIS A 225 -7.92 18.34 -16.89
N GLN A 226 -9.15 18.60 -17.32
CA GLN A 226 -10.31 18.56 -16.44
C GLN A 226 -10.65 17.09 -16.11
N VAL A 227 -10.72 16.78 -14.82
CA VAL A 227 -11.10 15.47 -14.29
C VAL A 227 -12.32 15.59 -13.40
N ASP A 228 -13.12 14.53 -13.36
CA ASP A 228 -14.28 14.40 -12.51
C ASP A 228 -14.14 13.21 -11.54
N ASN A 229 -15.20 12.94 -10.79
CA ASN A 229 -15.27 11.87 -9.80
C ASN A 229 -14.96 10.47 -10.35
N ARG A 230 -14.93 10.24 -11.66
CA ARG A 230 -14.59 8.91 -12.22
C ARG A 230 -13.12 8.55 -12.08
N TRP A 231 -12.26 9.54 -11.82
CA TRP A 231 -10.80 9.40 -11.74
C TRP A 231 -10.25 9.29 -10.31
N ILE A 232 -11.11 9.47 -9.31
CA ILE A 232 -10.69 9.52 -7.92
C ILE A 232 -10.45 8.12 -7.39
N VAL A 233 -9.31 7.90 -6.75
CA VAL A 233 -9.03 6.65 -6.03
C VAL A 233 -9.77 6.71 -4.69
N PRO A 234 -10.49 5.67 -4.25
CA PRO A 234 -11.23 5.71 -2.98
C PRO A 234 -10.33 6.06 -1.80
N TYR A 235 -10.80 6.92 -0.89
CA TYR A 235 -10.05 7.37 0.27
C TYR A 235 -10.95 7.53 1.49
N CYS A 236 -10.36 7.51 2.68
CA CYS A 236 -11.08 7.92 3.89
C CYS A 236 -10.83 9.42 4.13
N PRO A 237 -11.87 10.28 4.12
CA PRO A 237 -11.72 11.73 4.34
C PRO A 237 -10.99 12.04 5.65
N LEU A 238 -11.40 11.40 6.75
CA LEU A 238 -10.82 11.62 8.08
C LEU A 238 -9.33 11.31 8.13
N LEU A 239 -8.93 10.13 7.64
CA LEU A 239 -7.52 9.76 7.61
C LEU A 239 -6.73 10.65 6.66
N THR A 240 -7.31 11.01 5.51
CA THR A 240 -6.63 11.82 4.49
C THR A 240 -6.26 13.20 5.03
N LYS A 241 -7.19 13.86 5.75
CA LYS A 241 -6.91 15.12 6.45
C LYS A 241 -5.91 14.94 7.58
N ALA A 242 -6.15 13.96 8.46
CA ALA A 242 -5.33 13.75 9.66
C ALA A 242 -3.84 13.51 9.35
N PHE A 243 -3.54 12.90 8.19
CA PHE A 243 -2.16 12.61 7.78
C PHE A 243 -1.62 13.55 6.70
N ASN A 244 -2.43 14.53 6.26
CA ASN A 244 -2.15 15.41 5.13
C ASN A 244 -1.61 14.62 3.91
N ALA A 245 -2.32 13.54 3.57
CA ALA A 245 -1.90 12.59 2.56
C ALA A 245 -3.09 11.75 2.08
N HIS A 246 -3.19 11.53 0.77
CA HIS A 246 -4.22 10.65 0.24
C HIS A 246 -4.00 9.19 0.67
N ILE A 247 -4.88 8.68 1.54
CA ILE A 247 -4.86 7.31 2.03
C ILE A 247 -5.92 6.51 1.29
N ASN A 248 -5.49 5.57 0.45
CA ASN A 248 -6.40 4.72 -0.29
C ASN A 248 -7.07 3.72 0.67
N VAL A 249 -8.40 3.63 0.64
CA VAL A 249 -9.19 2.71 1.46
C VAL A 249 -10.20 2.01 0.57
N GLU A 250 -10.08 0.69 0.46
CA GLU A 250 -10.95 -0.16 -0.34
C GLU A 250 -11.79 -1.06 0.57
N TYR A 251 -13.11 -1.06 0.37
CA TYR A 251 -14.00 -1.99 1.07
C TYR A 251 -13.92 -3.38 0.45
N CYS A 252 -13.69 -4.40 1.28
CA CYS A 252 -13.54 -5.77 0.85
C CYS A 252 -14.84 -6.53 1.06
N HIS A 253 -15.66 -6.69 0.01
CA HIS A 253 -16.94 -7.39 0.13
C HIS A 253 -16.93 -8.81 -0.45
N SER A 254 -16.22 -9.04 -1.55
CA SER A 254 -16.28 -10.31 -2.30
C SER A 254 -15.05 -11.19 -2.09
N VAL A 255 -15.14 -12.44 -2.56
CA VAL A 255 -14.01 -13.38 -2.62
C VAL A 255 -12.83 -12.82 -3.44
N ARG A 256 -13.07 -11.88 -4.37
CA ARG A 256 -11.99 -11.23 -5.14
C ARG A 256 -11.07 -10.38 -4.26
N SER A 257 -11.47 -10.04 -3.03
CA SER A 257 -10.59 -9.42 -2.04
C SER A 257 -9.42 -10.31 -1.62
N ILE A 258 -9.42 -11.62 -1.94
CA ILE A 258 -8.27 -12.50 -1.77
C ILE A 258 -7.02 -11.98 -2.49
N LYS A 259 -7.19 -11.23 -3.59
CA LYS A 259 -6.08 -10.55 -4.27
C LYS A 259 -5.25 -9.69 -3.31
N TYR A 260 -5.87 -9.01 -2.35
CA TYR A 260 -5.15 -8.18 -1.40
C TYR A 260 -4.33 -9.00 -0.40
N VAL A 261 -4.80 -10.20 -0.05
CA VAL A 261 -4.02 -11.18 0.72
C VAL A 261 -2.83 -11.65 -0.11
N CYS A 262 -3.01 -11.91 -1.41
CA CYS A 262 -1.90 -12.22 -2.31
C CYS A 262 -0.90 -11.07 -2.42
N ILE A 263 -1.35 -9.81 -2.36
CA ILE A 263 -0.45 -8.65 -2.30
C ILE A 263 0.40 -8.71 -1.01
N TYR A 264 -0.21 -8.97 0.15
CA TYR A 264 0.55 -9.18 1.39
C TYR A 264 1.60 -10.29 1.25
N ILE A 265 1.24 -11.43 0.66
CA ILE A 265 2.16 -12.56 0.48
C ILE A 265 3.33 -12.16 -0.42
N ASN A 266 3.06 -11.48 -1.54
CA ASN A 266 4.02 -11.28 -2.63
C ASN A 266 4.83 -9.97 -2.58
N LYS A 267 4.52 -9.02 -1.70
CA LYS A 267 5.16 -7.69 -1.67
C LYS A 267 6.10 -7.43 -0.49
N GLY A 268 6.43 -8.44 0.30
CA GLY A 268 7.10 -8.23 1.60
C GLY A 268 8.62 -8.14 1.57
N THR A 269 9.16 -7.09 2.22
CA THR A 269 10.50 -7.08 2.86
C THR A 269 10.44 -6.98 4.39
N ILE A 270 9.32 -6.50 4.98
CA ILE A 270 9.04 -6.51 6.43
C ILE A 270 7.53 -6.69 6.63
N ALA A 271 7.11 -7.57 7.53
CA ALA A 271 5.71 -7.70 7.97
C ALA A 271 5.65 -8.05 9.45
N THR A 272 4.72 -7.43 10.17
CA THR A 272 4.43 -7.78 11.56
C THR A 272 2.93 -8.14 11.69
N PRO A 273 2.60 -9.40 12.01
CA PRO A 273 1.24 -9.77 12.39
C PRO A 273 0.92 -9.19 13.76
N HIS A 274 -0.22 -8.51 13.92
CA HIS A 274 -0.64 -7.99 15.23
C HIS A 274 -2.10 -8.34 15.52
N ARG A 275 -2.32 -9.00 16.68
CA ARG A 275 -3.65 -9.26 17.25
C ARG A 275 -4.02 -8.13 18.21
N ALA A 276 -5.24 -7.60 18.13
CA ALA A 276 -5.74 -6.72 19.19
C ALA A 276 -5.99 -7.56 20.45
N ALA A 277 -5.63 -7.03 21.63
CA ALA A 277 -5.94 -7.69 22.90
C ALA A 277 -7.46 -7.90 22.98
N LYS A 278 -7.89 -9.14 23.18
CA LYS A 278 -9.27 -9.42 23.56
C LYS A 278 -9.46 -8.82 24.96
N ASN A 279 -10.28 -7.78 25.09
CA ASN A 279 -10.81 -7.44 26.40
C ASN A 279 -11.59 -8.67 26.89
N ARG A 280 -11.10 -9.27 27.98
CA ARG A 280 -11.80 -10.30 28.75
C ARG A 280 -12.90 -9.65 29.56
#